data_AF-A0AB34AHD7-F1
#
_entry.id   AF-A0AB34AHD7-F1
#
_cell.length_a   1.000
_cell.length_b   1.000
_cell.length_c   1.000
_cell.angle_alpha   90.00
_cell.angle_beta   90.00
_cell.angle_gamma   90.00
#
_symmetry.space_group_name_H-M   'P 1'
#
loop_
_entity.id
_entity.type
_entity.pdbx_description
1 polymer ?
#
loop_
_entity_poly.entity_id
_entity_poly.type
_entity_poly.pdbx_seq_one_letter_code
_entity_poly.pdbx_strand_id
1 'polypeptide(L)'
;MQLHANGIVESIISKLHLTKHNGLDKNQILLRDYELHELKAVLIEQVEDVYFKTRMSDLYPTTISVSVFHSESGGIRKQFTEKMNSKVPLRS
;
A
#
# COMPACT_ATOMS: atom_id res chain seq x y z
N MET A 1 13.50 5.85 -24.51
CA MET A 1 13.02 6.96 -23.65
C MET A 1 12.53 8.06 -24.58
N GLN A 2 11.22 8.12 -24.86
CA GLN A 2 10.52 9.19 -25.63
C GLN A 2 9.07 8.73 -25.91
N LEU A 3 8.25 8.54 -24.87
CA LEU A 3 6.78 8.48 -25.03
C LEU A 3 6.07 9.47 -24.07
N HIS A 4 6.81 10.03 -23.12
CA HIS A 4 6.26 10.95 -22.11
C HIS A 4 6.29 12.43 -22.53
N ALA A 5 6.90 12.77 -23.69
CA ALA A 5 7.01 14.16 -24.15
C ALA A 5 5.79 14.65 -24.97
N ASN A 6 4.83 13.76 -25.29
CA ASN A 6 3.70 14.07 -26.17
C ASN A 6 2.34 14.17 -25.47
N GLY A 7 2.28 14.32 -24.14
CA GLY A 7 1.01 14.66 -23.46
C GLY A 7 -0.14 13.66 -23.63
N ILE A 8 0.14 12.42 -24.07
CA ILE A 8 -0.84 11.35 -24.18
C ILE A 8 -0.63 10.42 -22.97
N VAL A 9 -1.42 10.65 -21.92
CA VAL A 9 -1.70 9.60 -20.95
C VAL A 9 -2.77 8.73 -21.61
N GLU A 10 -2.39 7.59 -22.17
CA GLU A 10 -3.36 6.60 -22.66
C GLU A 10 -4.07 5.93 -21.47
N SER A 11 -4.82 6.68 -20.68
CA SER A 11 -5.90 6.11 -19.89
C SER A 11 -7.07 5.90 -20.85
N ILE A 12 -7.08 4.77 -21.56
CA ILE A 12 -8.26 4.31 -22.29
C ILE A 12 -9.34 4.02 -21.24
N ILE A 13 -10.23 4.99 -21.05
CA ILE A 13 -11.39 4.98 -20.13
C ILE A 13 -12.43 3.89 -20.51
N SER A 14 -12.21 3.12 -21.59
CA SER A 14 -13.17 2.13 -22.11
C SER A 14 -12.86 0.66 -21.83
N LYS A 15 -11.75 0.34 -21.15
CA LYS A 15 -11.61 -0.96 -20.47
C LYS A 15 -11.78 -0.71 -18.99
N LEU A 16 -12.89 -1.19 -18.42
CA LEU A 16 -12.99 -1.36 -16.97
C LEU A 16 -11.79 -2.22 -16.57
N HIS A 17 -10.74 -1.58 -16.08
CA HIS A 17 -9.64 -2.27 -15.43
C HIS A 17 -10.30 -2.84 -14.19
N LEU A 18 -10.79 -4.08 -14.30
CA LEU A 18 -11.15 -4.90 -13.16
C LEU A 18 -9.87 -5.04 -12.38
N THR A 19 -9.63 -4.06 -11.51
CA THR A 19 -8.53 -4.07 -10.59
C THR A 19 -8.84 -5.25 -9.70
N LYS A 20 -8.24 -6.40 -10.01
CA LYS A 20 -8.03 -7.50 -9.05
C LYS A 20 -7.07 -7.04 -7.95
N HIS A 21 -7.25 -5.81 -7.48
CA HIS A 21 -6.46 -5.24 -6.41
C HIS A 21 -7.20 -5.58 -5.12
N ASN A 22 -7.01 -6.80 -4.65
CA ASN A 22 -7.56 -7.26 -3.37
C ASN A 22 -6.75 -6.71 -2.17
N GLY A 23 -6.03 -5.59 -2.36
CA GLY A 23 -5.21 -4.96 -1.34
C GLY A 23 -5.99 -3.82 -0.69
N LEU A 24 -5.95 -3.76 0.63
CA LEU A 24 -6.40 -2.60 1.41
C LEU A 24 -5.21 -1.70 1.66
N ASP A 25 -5.36 -0.41 1.37
CA ASP A 25 -4.31 0.58 1.53
C ASP A 25 -4.81 1.85 2.23
N LYS A 26 -3.85 2.60 2.78
CA LYS A 26 -4.02 3.93 3.32
C LYS A 26 -2.76 4.72 3.01
N ASN A 27 -2.93 5.94 2.53
CA ASN A 27 -1.85 6.87 2.26
C ASN A 27 -2.25 8.29 2.69
N GLN A 28 -1.25 9.14 2.94
CA GLN A 28 -1.42 10.53 3.32
C GLN A 28 -0.22 11.34 2.87
N ILE A 29 -0.46 12.56 2.39
CA ILE A 29 0.59 13.56 2.17
C ILE A 29 0.66 14.44 3.42
N LEU A 30 1.86 14.59 3.96
CA LEU A 30 2.11 15.44 5.12
C LEU A 30 2.43 16.87 4.66
N LEU A 31 1.82 17.86 5.31
CA LEU A 31 1.88 19.28 4.90
C LEU A 31 3.08 20.06 5.48
N ARG A 32 3.91 19.38 6.27
CA ARG A 32 5.13 19.93 6.88
C ARG A 32 6.15 18.80 7.05
N ASP A 33 7.35 19.16 7.46
CA ASP A 33 8.35 18.18 7.89
C ASP A 33 7.96 17.58 9.24
N TYR A 34 8.09 16.26 9.35
CA TYR A 34 7.77 15.49 10.55
C TYR A 34 9.05 14.91 11.12
N GLU A 35 9.23 15.06 12.43
CA GLU A 35 10.27 14.36 13.15
C GLU A 35 9.97 12.86 13.23
N LEU A 36 11.00 12.05 13.48
CA LEU A 36 10.87 10.58 13.50
C LEU A 36 9.77 10.08 14.46
N HIS A 37 9.62 10.74 15.61
CA HIS A 37 8.61 10.36 16.60
C HIS A 37 7.17 10.72 16.17
N GLU A 38 6.99 11.84 15.47
CA GLU A 38 5.70 12.24 14.90
C GLU A 38 5.33 11.32 13.74
N LEU A 39 6.29 11.02 12.87
CA LEU A 39 6.12 10.10 11.75
C LEU A 39 5.73 8.70 12.25
N LYS A 40 6.31 8.23 13.36
CA LYS A 40 5.93 6.96 13.97
C LYS A 40 4.45 6.94 14.38
N ALA A 41 3.93 8.01 14.96
CA ALA A 41 2.53 8.10 15.33
C ALA A 41 1.61 8.04 14.10
N VAL A 42 1.94 8.79 13.05
CA VAL A 42 1.20 8.78 11.76
C VAL A 42 1.18 7.37 11.16
N LEU A 43 2.32 6.68 11.15
CA LEU A 43 2.40 5.32 10.61
C LEU A 43 1.55 4.33 11.41
N ILE A 44 1.52 4.45 12.74
CA ILE A 44 0.67 3.60 13.60
C ILE A 44 -0.80 3.83 13.27
N GLU A 45 -1.25 5.08 13.16
CA GLU A 45 -2.64 5.41 12.82
C GLU A 45 -3.04 4.80 11.46
N GLN A 46 -2.19 4.92 10.45
CA GLN A 46 -2.46 4.33 9.13
C GLN A 46 -2.52 2.80 9.17
N VAL A 47 -1.62 2.17 9.95
CA VAL A 47 -1.63 0.72 10.13
C VAL A 47 -2.89 0.26 10.85
N GLU A 48 -3.33 0.97 11.88
CA GLU A 48 -4.55 0.65 12.63
C GLU A 48 -5.81 0.73 11.77
N ASP A 49 -5.94 1.76 10.91
CA ASP A 49 -7.07 1.90 9.97
C ASP A 49 -7.11 0.73 8.97
N VAL A 50 -5.98 0.41 8.34
CA VAL A 50 -5.89 -0.72 7.39
C VAL A 50 -6.12 -2.06 8.09
N TYR A 51 -5.59 -2.23 9.31
CA TYR A 51 -5.79 -3.43 10.11
C TYR A 51 -7.27 -3.64 10.47
N PHE A 52 -7.94 -2.58 10.90
CA PHE A 52 -9.36 -2.59 11.21
C PHE A 52 -10.19 -2.98 9.99
N LYS A 53 -9.95 -2.34 8.84
CA LYS A 53 -10.64 -2.66 7.57
C LYS A 53 -10.40 -4.10 7.12
N THR A 54 -9.18 -4.58 7.30
CA THR A 54 -8.77 -5.96 6.97
C THR A 54 -9.59 -6.96 7.78
N ARG A 55 -9.69 -6.75 9.10
CA ARG A 55 -10.52 -7.59 9.98
C ARG A 55 -12.00 -7.51 9.65
N MET A 56 -12.52 -6.31 9.39
CA MET A 56 -13.94 -6.12 9.02
C MET A 56 -14.30 -6.80 7.69
N SER A 57 -13.31 -7.05 6.84
CA SER A 57 -13.48 -7.73 5.55
C SER A 57 -13.16 -9.23 5.60
N ASP A 58 -12.85 -9.79 6.78
CA ASP A 58 -12.39 -11.18 6.98
C ASP A 58 -11.24 -11.60 6.05
N LEU A 59 -10.34 -10.64 5.76
CA LEU A 59 -9.18 -10.85 4.90
C LEU A 59 -7.93 -11.15 5.75
N TYR A 60 -7.09 -12.04 5.24
CA TYR A 60 -5.78 -12.37 5.82
C TYR A 60 -4.69 -11.99 4.82
N PRO A 61 -4.13 -10.77 4.89
CA PRO A 61 -3.16 -10.30 3.90
C PRO A 61 -1.86 -11.08 4.05
N THR A 62 -1.43 -11.72 2.97
CA THR A 62 -0.13 -12.42 2.91
C THR A 62 1.03 -11.47 2.64
N THR A 63 0.75 -10.20 2.32
CA THR A 63 1.74 -9.17 2.05
C THR A 63 1.36 -7.86 2.71
N ILE A 64 2.31 -7.27 3.43
CA ILE A 64 2.21 -5.94 4.01
C ILE A 64 3.32 -5.08 3.39
N SER A 65 2.97 -3.88 2.92
CA SER A 65 3.94 -2.92 2.39
C SER A 65 3.74 -1.57 3.08
N VAL A 66 4.83 -0.99 3.56
CA VAL A 66 4.87 0.36 4.15
C VAL A 66 5.87 1.19 3.35
N SER A 67 5.47 2.40 2.99
CA SER A 67 6.33 3.34 2.27
C SER A 67 6.28 4.71 2.91
N VAL A 68 7.44 5.35 3.06
CA VAL A 68 7.59 6.73 3.53
C VAL A 68 8.43 7.47 2.50
N PHE A 69 8.00 8.65 2.08
CA PHE A 69 8.71 9.47 1.11
C PHE A 69 9.13 10.79 1.74
N HIS A 70 10.41 11.13 1.59
CA HIS A 70 10.97 12.42 1.95
C HIS A 70 10.96 13.34 0.72
N SER A 71 10.79 14.63 0.96
CA SER A 71 10.74 15.67 -0.08
C SER A 71 12.05 15.76 -0.89
N GLU A 72 13.19 15.53 -0.26
CA GLU A 72 14.50 15.79 -0.88
C GLU A 72 15.23 14.54 -1.39
N SER A 73 15.10 13.40 -0.70
CA SER A 73 15.94 12.22 -0.92
C SER A 73 15.18 11.00 -1.47
N GLY A 74 13.94 11.17 -1.89
CA GLY A 74 13.06 10.06 -2.25
C GLY A 74 12.52 9.33 -1.02
N GLY A 75 12.17 8.05 -1.15
CA GLY A 75 11.48 7.32 -0.09
C GLY A 75 12.04 5.94 0.23
N ILE A 76 11.69 5.46 1.42
CA ILE A 76 11.96 4.11 1.88
C ILE A 76 10.68 3.30 1.75
N ARG A 77 10.79 2.14 1.11
CA ARG A 77 9.73 1.14 1.06
C ARG A 77 10.21 -0.16 1.70
N LYS A 78 9.40 -0.70 2.58
CA LYS A 78 9.57 -2.04 3.15
C LYS A 78 8.34 -2.86 2.84
N GLN A 79 8.57 -4.07 2.33
CA GLN A 79 7.52 -5.04 2.07
C GLN A 79 7.90 -6.34 2.75
N PHE A 80 6.95 -6.92 3.45
CA PHE A 80 7.04 -8.26 4.00
C PHE A 80 5.94 -9.10 3.36
N THR A 81 6.32 -10.24 2.80
CA THR A 81 5.38 -11.22 2.26
C THR A 81 5.61 -12.52 3.01
N GLU A 82 4.58 -13.02 3.65
CA GLU A 82 4.61 -14.34 4.25
C GLU A 82 4.75 -15.38 3.12
N LYS A 83 5.81 -16.18 3.19
CA LYS A 83 5.97 -17.32 2.29
C LYS A 83 5.04 -18.41 2.78
N MET A 84 3.90 -18.59 2.11
CA MET A 84 2.99 -19.69 2.39
C MET A 84 3.71 -21.02 2.09
N ASN A 85 4.27 -21.66 3.12
CA ASN A 85 4.65 -23.06 3.02
C ASN A 85 3.35 -23.85 2.96
N SER A 86 3.11 -24.54 1.85
CA SER A 86 1.93 -25.37 1.61
C SER A 86 1.79 -26.50 2.65
N LYS A 87 1.12 -26.23 3.78
CA LYS A 87 0.66 -27.20 4.80
C LYS A 87 -0.44 -26.50 5.61
N VAL A 88 -1.70 -26.91 5.76
CA VAL A 88 -2.56 -28.07 5.43
C VAL A 88 -4.01 -27.50 5.54
N PRO A 89 -5.03 -27.99 4.80
CA PRO A 89 -6.40 -27.55 5.04
C PRO A 89 -6.89 -28.05 6.41
N LEU A 90 -7.26 -27.14 7.31
CA LEU A 90 -8.07 -27.50 8.48
C LEU A 90 -9.51 -27.73 8.02
N ARG A 91 -9.81 -28.98 7.69
CA ARG A 91 -11.17 -29.51 7.82
C ARG A 91 -11.34 -30.00 9.26
N SER A 92 -12.32 -29.43 9.96
CA SER A 92 -13.16 -30.14 10.93
C SER A 92 -14.50 -29.43 11.00
#